data_AF-A0A9P4T708-F1
#
_entry.id   AF-A0A9P4T708-F1
#
_cell.length_a   1.000
_cell.length_b   1.000
_cell.length_c   1.000
_cell.angle_alpha   90.00
_cell.angle_beta   90.00
_cell.angle_gamma   90.00
#
_symmetry.space_group_name_H-M   'P 1'
#
loop_
_entity.id
_entity.type
_entity.pdbx_description
1 polymer ?
#
loop_
_entity_poly.entity_id
_entity_poly.type
_entity_poly.pdbx_seq_one_letter_code
_entity_poly.pdbx_strand_id
1 'polypeptide(L)'
;MSDIQPNSLDALPNELLIQIASHLDVDAPSITKFAHEPSTSLTESDCTPLKDLSRVSWRWRKIVIPILFAAIRVPLDPNPQWVPLDARLIESMQGQLSTLSNHEFMLYTKLRSKFKSSSAFAFDQAFDDILINLCRIQEGDNFLKSSPTVLWLPHLSSSFADLGRIVSKYQLKQHIKSVVVHTDIEYGLRHVSTADAPLSKAVAEIWSQIFASLEPDRVVVAAPPATLAGLLDTQLLSADTWAFDMKMHYIELIQQTPSRLDHMSSSCRPWNTALIHRRPWSHVGYNEGSSITAYSTYEYHLKQSPKMLYLILMRLAKEVESCCNITSFSFNGIFPFATNVTSIIRALHRIPTLHNISFQLAPGTENDLLSQPDRLGRAQSGDFWLEWTESYKVIASYLGVYDFEDGSTFRSKDCTSETMNRDVEEIVELLRHRGAGWTRSGDESGVWVRDHSLDDHFTAPTVDQLTALTGDTTITL
;
A
#
# COMPACT_ATOMS: atom_id res chain seq x y z
N MET A 1 -44.32 -23.92 -23.87
CA MET A 1 -43.63 -22.84 -24.60
C MET A 1 -44.49 -21.60 -24.42
N SER A 2 -44.12 -20.75 -23.48
CA SER A 2 -44.83 -19.49 -23.19
C SER A 2 -44.43 -18.45 -24.23
N ASP A 3 -45.41 -17.79 -24.83
CA ASP A 3 -45.23 -16.69 -25.77
C ASP A 3 -44.30 -15.62 -25.19
N ILE A 4 -43.11 -15.48 -25.75
CA ILE A 4 -42.20 -14.38 -25.43
C ILE A 4 -42.84 -13.12 -26.03
N GLN A 5 -43.28 -12.18 -25.17
CA GLN A 5 -43.77 -10.90 -25.65
C GLN A 5 -42.69 -10.22 -26.50
N PRO A 6 -42.99 -9.80 -27.74
CA PRO A 6 -42.01 -9.25 -28.68
C PRO A 6 -41.34 -7.95 -28.20
N ASN A 7 -41.91 -7.31 -27.16
CA ASN A 7 -41.40 -6.07 -26.57
C ASN A 7 -40.69 -6.30 -25.21
N SER A 8 -40.42 -7.55 -24.81
CA SER A 8 -39.69 -7.83 -23.57
C SER A 8 -38.18 -7.71 -23.78
N LEU A 9 -37.47 -7.13 -22.80
CA LEU A 9 -36.00 -7.17 -22.72
C LEU A 9 -35.47 -8.62 -22.76
N ASP A 10 -36.28 -9.59 -22.36
CA ASP A 10 -35.93 -11.02 -22.44
C ASP A 10 -35.85 -11.56 -23.88
N ALA A 11 -36.39 -10.84 -24.87
CA ALA A 11 -36.28 -11.21 -26.28
C ALA A 11 -34.92 -10.82 -26.89
N LEU A 12 -34.14 -9.95 -26.22
CA LEU A 12 -32.85 -9.50 -26.73
C LEU A 12 -31.82 -10.64 -26.73
N PRO A 13 -30.89 -10.69 -27.70
CA PRO A 13 -29.70 -11.56 -27.67
C PRO A 13 -28.76 -11.23 -26.51
N ASN A 14 -27.91 -12.19 -26.11
CA ASN A 14 -26.99 -11.99 -24.98
C ASN A 14 -25.95 -10.89 -25.24
N GLU A 15 -25.58 -10.67 -26.49
CA GLU A 15 -24.62 -9.66 -26.93
C GLU A 15 -25.13 -8.25 -26.61
N LEU A 16 -26.41 -7.98 -26.90
CA LEU A 16 -27.04 -6.69 -26.57
C LEU A 16 -27.19 -6.52 -25.06
N LEU A 17 -27.50 -7.59 -24.33
CA LEU A 17 -27.56 -7.55 -22.87
C LEU A 17 -26.17 -7.29 -22.25
N ILE A 18 -25.09 -7.87 -22.81
CA ILE A 18 -23.71 -7.57 -22.40
C ILE A 18 -23.39 -6.10 -22.66
N GLN A 19 -23.74 -5.57 -23.84
CA GLN A 19 -23.53 -4.17 -24.16
C GLN A 19 -24.29 -3.25 -23.20
N ILE A 20 -25.56 -3.54 -22.90
CA ILE A 20 -26.33 -2.79 -21.89
C ILE A 20 -25.64 -2.85 -20.53
N ALA A 21 -25.18 -4.04 -20.09
CA ALA A 21 -24.46 -4.18 -18.83
C ALA A 21 -23.15 -3.38 -18.81
N SER A 22 -22.43 -3.30 -19.93
CA SER A 22 -21.18 -2.52 -20.02
C SER A 22 -21.39 -1.02 -19.83
N HIS A 23 -22.58 -0.48 -20.17
CA HIS A 23 -22.92 0.92 -19.91
C HIS A 23 -23.24 1.21 -18.42
N LEU A 24 -23.41 0.17 -17.61
CA LEU A 24 -23.56 0.27 -16.17
C LEU A 24 -22.25 0.01 -15.43
N ASP A 25 -21.18 -0.34 -16.15
CA ASP A 25 -19.85 -0.49 -15.58
C ASP A 25 -19.31 0.91 -15.25
N VAL A 26 -19.18 1.17 -13.96
CA VAL A 26 -18.65 2.42 -13.42
C VAL A 26 -17.31 2.13 -12.77
N ASP A 27 -16.41 3.11 -12.79
CA ASP A 27 -15.09 2.94 -12.17
C ASP A 27 -15.22 2.48 -10.72
N ALA A 28 -14.38 1.51 -10.35
CA ALA A 28 -14.38 1.00 -9.00
C ALA A 28 -14.04 2.14 -8.01
N PRO A 29 -14.70 2.22 -6.85
CA PRO A 29 -14.45 3.28 -5.87
C PRO A 29 -12.99 3.33 -5.42
N SER A 30 -12.27 2.20 -5.44
CA SER A 30 -10.85 2.14 -5.09
C SER A 30 -9.90 2.72 -6.15
N ILE A 31 -10.40 3.04 -7.35
CA ILE A 31 -9.68 3.77 -8.38
C ILE A 31 -9.95 5.26 -8.18
N THR A 32 -11.23 5.65 -8.16
CA THR A 32 -11.63 7.06 -8.06
C THR A 32 -11.24 7.68 -6.73
N LYS A 33 -11.28 6.92 -5.63
CA LYS A 33 -10.96 7.38 -4.28
C LYS A 33 -9.49 7.15 -3.88
N PHE A 34 -8.64 6.64 -4.77
CA PHE A 34 -7.25 6.33 -4.39
C PHE A 34 -6.48 7.58 -3.92
N ALA A 35 -6.75 8.73 -4.53
CA ALA A 35 -6.12 10.02 -4.18
C ALA A 35 -6.77 10.74 -2.98
N HIS A 36 -7.94 10.29 -2.53
CA HIS A 36 -8.61 10.87 -1.37
C HIS A 36 -7.81 10.58 -0.10
N GLU A 37 -8.07 11.33 0.98
CA GLU A 37 -7.48 11.01 2.28
C GLU A 37 -7.75 9.54 2.66
N PRO A 38 -6.71 8.75 2.98
CA PRO A 38 -6.88 7.35 3.29
C PRO A 38 -7.85 7.09 4.45
N SER A 39 -8.85 6.27 4.17
CA SER A 39 -9.87 5.81 5.11
C SER A 39 -10.26 4.34 4.87
N THR A 40 -11.14 3.82 5.72
CA THR A 40 -11.74 2.48 5.56
C THR A 40 -12.75 2.41 4.42
N SER A 41 -13.21 3.56 3.92
CA SER A 41 -14.28 3.69 2.92
C SER A 41 -13.82 3.59 1.45
N LEU A 42 -12.53 3.26 1.21
CA LEU A 42 -11.92 3.16 -0.13
C LEU A 42 -12.75 2.32 -1.11
N THR A 43 -13.38 1.26 -0.62
CA THR A 43 -14.10 0.28 -1.46
C THR A 43 -15.62 0.47 -1.47
N GLU A 44 -16.11 1.52 -0.81
CA GLU A 44 -17.53 1.75 -0.63
C GLU A 44 -18.09 2.68 -1.71
N SER A 45 -19.31 2.41 -2.17
CA SER A 45 -20.03 3.21 -3.15
C SER A 45 -21.52 3.02 -2.92
N ASP A 46 -22.28 4.12 -2.95
CA ASP A 46 -23.74 4.10 -2.91
C ASP A 46 -24.34 3.73 -4.28
N CYS A 47 -23.57 3.88 -5.36
CA CYS A 47 -23.97 3.51 -6.70
C CYS A 47 -23.54 2.08 -7.00
N THR A 48 -24.51 1.15 -7.14
CA THR A 48 -24.25 -0.27 -7.39
C THR A 48 -25.09 -0.88 -8.54
N PRO A 49 -25.11 -0.25 -9.72
CA PRO A 49 -26.03 -0.60 -10.80
C PRO A 49 -25.88 -2.05 -11.29
N LEU A 50 -24.65 -2.58 -11.35
CA LEU A 50 -24.40 -3.98 -11.71
C LEU A 50 -24.90 -4.96 -10.64
N LYS A 51 -24.83 -4.60 -9.36
CA LYS A 51 -25.39 -5.45 -8.28
C LYS A 51 -26.90 -5.52 -8.40
N ASP A 52 -27.55 -4.39 -8.67
CA ASP A 52 -29.00 -4.32 -8.84
C ASP A 52 -29.45 -5.08 -10.10
N LEU A 53 -28.78 -4.89 -11.22
CA LEU A 53 -29.05 -5.61 -12.46
C LEU A 53 -28.90 -7.13 -12.29
N SER A 54 -27.89 -7.58 -11.53
CA SER A 54 -27.68 -9.01 -11.25
C SER A 54 -28.83 -9.69 -10.48
N ARG A 55 -29.71 -8.90 -9.85
CA ARG A 55 -30.87 -9.39 -9.09
C ARG A 55 -32.16 -9.46 -9.91
N VAL A 56 -32.18 -8.91 -11.12
CA VAL A 56 -33.38 -8.87 -11.99
C VAL A 56 -33.77 -10.27 -12.47
N SER A 57 -32.82 -11.04 -13.00
CA SER A 57 -33.06 -12.42 -13.44
C SER A 57 -31.78 -13.26 -13.44
N TRP A 58 -31.91 -14.58 -13.49
CA TRP A 58 -30.76 -15.49 -13.63
C TRP A 58 -29.95 -15.24 -14.90
N ARG A 59 -30.61 -14.80 -15.98
CA ARG A 59 -29.96 -14.47 -17.25
C ARG A 59 -29.08 -13.23 -17.10
N TRP A 60 -29.62 -12.16 -16.52
CA TRP A 60 -28.85 -10.95 -16.20
C TRP A 60 -27.70 -11.24 -15.24
N ARG A 61 -27.94 -12.05 -14.19
CA ARG A 61 -26.90 -12.47 -13.26
C ARG A 61 -25.73 -13.13 -13.97
N LYS A 62 -26.00 -14.06 -14.90
CA LYS A 62 -24.95 -14.76 -15.67
C LYS A 62 -24.13 -13.79 -16.53
N ILE A 63 -24.78 -12.79 -17.11
CA ILE A 63 -24.15 -11.78 -17.98
C ILE A 63 -23.28 -10.80 -17.19
N VAL A 64 -23.78 -10.36 -16.03
CA VAL A 64 -23.14 -9.32 -15.22
C VAL A 64 -21.99 -9.83 -14.37
N ILE A 65 -21.99 -11.11 -13.98
CA ILE A 65 -20.98 -11.69 -13.06
C ILE A 65 -19.52 -11.35 -13.48
N PRO A 66 -19.08 -11.53 -14.73
CA PRO A 66 -17.70 -11.23 -15.12
C PRO A 66 -17.32 -9.76 -14.94
N ILE A 67 -18.25 -8.84 -15.21
CA ILE A 67 -18.05 -7.39 -15.08
C ILE A 67 -18.07 -7.00 -13.59
N LEU A 68 -19.08 -7.50 -12.85
CA LEU A 68 -19.27 -7.21 -11.43
C LEU A 68 -18.08 -7.64 -10.56
N PHE A 69 -17.40 -8.73 -10.93
CA PHE A 69 -16.23 -9.23 -10.21
C PHE A 69 -14.90 -8.73 -10.78
N ALA A 70 -14.90 -7.78 -11.72
CA ALA A 70 -13.66 -7.20 -12.25
C ALA A 70 -12.85 -6.47 -11.17
N ALA A 71 -13.51 -5.87 -10.17
CA ALA A 71 -12.87 -5.31 -8.99
C ALA A 71 -13.45 -5.96 -7.73
N ILE A 72 -12.58 -6.47 -6.86
CA ILE A 72 -13.01 -7.12 -5.61
C ILE A 72 -12.27 -6.55 -4.41
N ARG A 73 -12.91 -6.67 -3.24
CA ARG A 73 -12.30 -6.37 -1.94
C ARG A 73 -12.12 -7.65 -1.12
N VAL A 74 -11.01 -7.72 -0.40
CA VAL A 74 -10.63 -8.83 0.48
C VAL A 74 -10.36 -8.24 1.86
N PRO A 75 -11.36 -8.21 2.76
CA PRO A 75 -11.13 -7.82 4.14
C PRO A 75 -10.31 -8.88 4.87
N LEU A 76 -9.32 -8.44 5.65
CA LEU A 76 -8.66 -9.32 6.62
C LEU A 76 -9.59 -9.57 7.80
N ASP A 77 -9.47 -10.75 8.40
CA ASP A 77 -10.30 -11.10 9.54
C ASP A 77 -9.90 -10.30 10.78
N PRO A 78 -10.85 -9.66 11.47
CA PRO A 78 -10.52 -8.80 12.59
C PRO A 78 -10.19 -9.57 13.89
N ASN A 79 -10.51 -10.86 13.96
CA ASN A 79 -10.45 -11.58 15.22
C ASN A 79 -8.99 -11.91 15.61
N PRO A 80 -8.55 -11.58 16.84
CA PRO A 80 -7.23 -11.96 17.30
C PRO A 80 -7.15 -13.49 17.48
N GLN A 81 -6.01 -14.07 17.14
CA GLN A 81 -5.86 -15.54 17.08
C GLN A 81 -4.52 -16.04 17.63
N TRP A 82 -3.68 -15.17 18.19
CA TRP A 82 -2.34 -15.55 18.67
C TRP A 82 -2.20 -15.26 20.15
N VAL A 83 -1.70 -16.22 20.92
CA VAL A 83 -1.47 -16.04 22.36
C VAL A 83 0.05 -16.02 22.62
N PRO A 84 0.56 -15.02 23.37
CA PRO A 84 1.93 -15.05 23.86
C PRO A 84 2.07 -16.13 24.94
N LEU A 85 3.00 -17.05 24.71
CA LEU A 85 3.30 -18.13 25.64
C LEU A 85 4.39 -17.66 26.61
N ASP A 86 3.98 -17.17 27.76
CA ASP A 86 4.86 -16.78 28.87
C ASP A 86 4.81 -17.79 30.04
N ALA A 87 5.69 -17.63 31.03
CA ALA A 87 5.73 -18.53 32.18
C ALA A 87 4.42 -18.53 32.98
N ARG A 88 3.74 -17.37 33.05
CA ARG A 88 2.48 -17.17 33.80
C ARG A 88 1.33 -17.98 33.18
N LEU A 89 1.23 -17.99 31.85
CA LEU A 89 0.27 -18.79 31.11
C LEU A 89 0.49 -20.28 31.37
N ILE A 90 1.75 -20.74 31.39
CA ILE A 90 2.09 -22.14 31.66
C ILE A 90 1.71 -22.55 33.09
N GLU A 91 1.90 -21.69 34.09
CA GLU A 91 1.42 -21.94 35.45
C GLU A 91 -0.11 -22.01 35.52
N SER A 92 -0.80 -21.11 34.83
CA SER A 92 -2.26 -21.14 34.73
C SER A 92 -2.76 -22.43 34.07
N MET A 93 -2.12 -22.88 32.98
CA MET A 93 -2.41 -24.16 32.32
C MET A 93 -2.22 -25.35 33.27
N GLN A 94 -1.21 -25.31 34.15
CA GLN A 94 -0.96 -26.38 35.12
C GLN A 94 -2.13 -26.57 36.10
N GLY A 95 -2.86 -25.49 36.43
CA GLY A 95 -4.05 -25.57 37.27
C GLY A 95 -5.26 -26.21 36.58
N GLN A 96 -5.25 -26.33 35.26
CA GLN A 96 -6.41 -26.71 34.45
C GLN A 96 -6.14 -27.87 33.47
N LEU A 97 -5.13 -28.70 33.74
CA LEU A 97 -4.65 -29.76 32.85
C LEU A 97 -5.74 -30.73 32.36
N SER A 98 -6.76 -31.01 33.17
CA SER A 98 -7.86 -31.92 32.82
C SER A 98 -8.85 -31.33 31.81
N THR A 99 -8.82 -30.02 31.60
CA THR A 99 -9.74 -29.29 30.70
C THR A 99 -9.08 -28.84 29.40
N LEU A 100 -7.77 -29.01 29.29
CA LEU A 100 -7.01 -28.63 28.11
C LEU A 100 -7.35 -29.50 26.91
N SER A 101 -7.39 -28.88 25.73
CA SER A 101 -7.44 -29.59 24.46
C SER A 101 -6.15 -30.40 24.24
N ASN A 102 -6.16 -31.33 23.27
CA ASN A 102 -4.95 -32.06 22.88
C ASN A 102 -3.82 -31.11 22.43
N HIS A 103 -4.17 -30.06 21.69
CA HIS A 103 -3.21 -29.06 21.22
C HIS A 103 -2.62 -28.28 22.40
N GLU A 104 -3.47 -27.80 23.31
CA GLU A 104 -3.06 -27.08 24.52
C GLU A 104 -2.17 -27.95 25.43
N PHE A 105 -2.51 -29.22 25.62
CA PHE A 105 -1.72 -30.14 26.44
C PHE A 105 -0.34 -30.41 25.83
N MET A 106 -0.25 -30.54 24.50
CA MET A 106 1.02 -30.68 23.79
C MET A 106 1.90 -29.43 23.94
N LEU A 107 1.31 -28.24 23.80
CA LEU A 107 2.00 -26.96 23.99
C LEU A 107 2.54 -26.85 25.42
N TYR A 108 1.69 -27.10 26.41
CA TYR A 108 2.07 -27.10 27.82
C TYR A 108 3.28 -28.00 28.09
N THR A 109 3.24 -29.25 27.61
CA THR A 109 4.32 -30.22 27.81
C THR A 109 5.63 -29.75 27.18
N LYS A 110 5.57 -29.20 25.96
CA LYS A 110 6.73 -28.67 25.23
C LYS A 110 7.34 -27.43 25.91
N LEU A 111 6.52 -26.57 26.50
CA LEU A 111 6.98 -25.33 27.10
C LEU A 111 7.46 -25.54 28.53
N ARG A 112 6.79 -26.40 29.30
CA ARG A 112 7.21 -26.74 30.66
C ARG A 112 8.59 -27.37 30.70
N SER A 113 8.96 -28.16 29.70
CA SER A 113 10.33 -28.71 29.59
C SER A 113 11.36 -27.62 29.33
N LYS A 114 11.04 -26.61 28.50
CA LYS A 114 11.89 -25.45 28.25
C LYS A 114 12.05 -24.58 29.51
N PHE A 115 10.96 -24.20 30.18
CA PHE A 115 11.03 -23.36 31.38
C PHE A 115 11.73 -24.04 32.56
N LYS A 116 11.66 -25.37 32.70
CA LYS A 116 12.47 -26.09 33.71
C LYS A 116 13.98 -25.97 33.48
N SER A 117 14.41 -25.73 32.24
CA SER A 117 15.82 -25.51 31.89
C SER A 117 16.26 -24.05 31.94
N SER A 118 15.30 -23.11 32.06
CA SER A 118 15.53 -21.67 32.13
C SER A 118 15.46 -21.21 33.59
N SER A 119 16.42 -20.38 34.01
CA SER A 119 16.58 -19.93 35.40
C SER A 119 15.40 -19.09 35.90
N ALA A 120 15.35 -18.86 37.23
CA ALA A 120 14.29 -18.14 37.96
C ALA A 120 13.94 -16.71 37.45
N PHE A 121 14.74 -16.16 36.53
CA PHE A 121 14.52 -14.85 35.90
C PHE A 121 13.43 -14.85 34.81
N ALA A 122 12.92 -16.02 34.40
CA ALA A 122 11.86 -16.14 33.39
C ALA A 122 10.48 -15.60 33.82
N PHE A 123 10.34 -15.19 35.09
CA PHE A 123 9.14 -14.56 35.66
C PHE A 123 9.27 -13.04 35.80
N ASP A 124 10.43 -12.47 35.50
CA ASP A 124 10.65 -11.03 35.55
C ASP A 124 10.03 -10.37 34.32
N GLN A 125 9.36 -9.24 34.52
CA GLN A 125 8.71 -8.44 33.48
C GLN A 125 9.70 -8.01 32.38
N ALA A 126 10.98 -7.88 32.72
CA ALA A 126 12.04 -7.58 31.74
C ALA A 126 12.26 -8.69 30.69
N PHE A 127 11.81 -9.92 30.94
CA PHE A 127 11.90 -11.05 30.01
C PHE A 127 10.61 -11.27 29.21
N ASP A 128 9.55 -10.53 29.54
CA ASP A 128 8.27 -10.65 28.86
C ASP A 128 8.42 -10.36 27.37
N ASP A 129 9.27 -9.43 26.93
CA ASP A 129 9.47 -9.12 25.50
C ASP A 129 10.50 -10.00 24.77
N ILE A 130 11.35 -10.73 25.52
CA ILE A 130 12.54 -11.43 24.98
C ILE A 130 12.25 -12.91 24.68
N LEU A 131 11.32 -13.54 25.42
CA LEU A 131 11.07 -14.99 25.37
C LEU A 131 9.68 -15.41 24.87
N ILE A 132 8.88 -14.48 24.33
CA ILE A 132 7.52 -14.78 23.85
C ILE A 132 7.59 -15.79 22.71
N ASN A 133 7.12 -17.02 22.94
CA ASN A 133 6.74 -17.87 21.82
C ASN A 133 5.28 -17.54 21.48
N LEU A 134 4.96 -17.22 20.24
CA LEU A 134 3.57 -17.03 19.82
C LEU A 134 2.95 -18.36 19.41
N CYS A 135 1.72 -18.61 19.84
CA CYS A 135 0.94 -19.76 19.41
C CYS A 135 -0.40 -19.33 18.82
N ARG A 136 -0.77 -19.93 17.68
CA ARG A 136 -2.07 -19.72 17.06
C ARG A 136 -3.11 -20.58 17.77
N ILE A 137 -4.22 -19.96 18.17
CA ILE A 137 -5.39 -20.63 18.74
C ILE A 137 -6.00 -21.55 17.68
N GLN A 138 -6.28 -22.80 18.07
CA GLN A 138 -7.01 -23.76 17.24
C GLN A 138 -8.47 -23.90 17.69
N GLU A 139 -9.28 -24.54 16.84
CA GLU A 139 -10.64 -24.90 17.20
C GLU A 139 -10.63 -25.89 18.38
N GLY A 140 -11.43 -25.61 19.42
CA GLY A 140 -11.44 -26.39 20.66
C GLY A 140 -10.49 -25.91 21.76
N ASP A 141 -9.59 -24.96 21.49
CA ASP A 141 -8.67 -24.38 22.48
C ASP A 141 -9.38 -23.37 23.39
N ASN A 142 -10.25 -23.86 24.27
CA ASN A 142 -11.05 -23.01 25.15
C ASN A 142 -10.20 -22.27 26.18
N PHE A 143 -9.08 -22.87 26.63
CA PHE A 143 -8.18 -22.22 27.57
C PHE A 143 -7.45 -21.05 26.90
N LEU A 144 -6.85 -21.26 25.73
CA LEU A 144 -6.12 -20.18 25.03
C LEU A 144 -7.06 -19.05 24.59
N LYS A 145 -8.30 -19.36 24.20
CA LYS A 145 -9.34 -18.35 23.94
C LYS A 145 -9.69 -17.49 25.15
N SER A 146 -9.55 -18.03 26.36
CA SER A 146 -9.79 -17.31 27.61
C SER A 146 -8.58 -16.49 28.10
N SER A 147 -7.45 -16.56 27.37
CA SER A 147 -6.25 -15.78 27.70
C SER A 147 -6.57 -14.28 27.75
N PRO A 148 -6.07 -13.53 28.76
CA PRO A 148 -6.29 -12.09 28.86
C PRO A 148 -5.63 -11.32 27.72
N THR A 149 -4.59 -11.89 27.10
CA THR A 149 -3.84 -11.28 26.01
C THR A 149 -3.94 -12.17 24.78
N VAL A 150 -4.77 -11.79 23.81
CA VAL A 150 -4.81 -12.39 22.47
C VAL A 150 -4.43 -11.33 21.46
N LEU A 151 -3.39 -11.64 20.70
CA LEU A 151 -2.74 -10.79 19.72
C LEU A 151 -3.31 -11.08 18.34
N TRP A 152 -3.39 -10.02 17.55
CA TRP A 152 -3.83 -10.09 16.17
C TRP A 152 -2.62 -10.16 15.23
N LEU A 153 -2.64 -11.13 14.31
CA LEU A 153 -1.78 -11.14 13.12
C LEU A 153 -2.68 -11.13 11.88
N PRO A 154 -2.25 -10.46 10.78
CA PRO A 154 -2.97 -10.46 9.52
C PRO A 154 -3.31 -11.88 9.05
N HIS A 155 -4.58 -12.12 8.72
CA HIS A 155 -5.01 -13.37 8.09
C HIS A 155 -6.29 -13.17 7.28
N LEU A 156 -6.52 -14.06 6.32
CA LEU A 156 -7.75 -14.08 5.53
C LEU A 156 -8.91 -14.65 6.36
N SER A 157 -10.09 -14.08 6.17
CA SER A 157 -11.33 -14.61 6.77
C SER A 157 -11.77 -15.90 6.09
N SER A 158 -12.60 -16.68 6.79
CA SER A 158 -13.23 -17.89 6.24
C SER A 158 -14.02 -17.62 4.95
N SER A 159 -14.56 -16.40 4.80
CA SER A 159 -15.29 -15.96 3.62
C SER A 159 -14.44 -15.92 2.34
N PHE A 160 -13.10 -15.83 2.46
CA PHE A 160 -12.21 -15.90 1.31
C PHE A 160 -12.26 -17.27 0.62
N ALA A 161 -12.45 -18.36 1.38
CA ALA A 161 -12.62 -19.69 0.82
C ALA A 161 -13.92 -19.77 -0.01
N ASP A 162 -14.99 -19.12 0.45
CA ASP A 162 -16.25 -19.03 -0.29
C ASP A 162 -16.09 -18.22 -1.59
N LEU A 163 -15.34 -17.10 -1.54
CA LEU A 163 -14.95 -16.34 -2.73
C LEU A 163 -14.19 -17.23 -3.72
N GLY A 164 -13.21 -18.01 -3.25
CA GLY A 164 -12.49 -18.97 -4.09
C GLY A 164 -13.42 -19.94 -4.82
N ARG A 165 -14.42 -20.50 -4.12
CA ARG A 165 -15.44 -21.37 -4.74
C ARG A 165 -16.26 -20.64 -5.80
N ILE A 166 -16.63 -19.38 -5.56
CA ILE A 166 -17.36 -18.54 -6.55
C ILE A 166 -16.49 -18.31 -7.78
N VAL A 167 -15.22 -17.93 -7.59
CA VAL A 167 -14.26 -17.68 -8.68
C VAL A 167 -14.07 -18.92 -9.53
N SER A 168 -13.89 -20.09 -8.92
CA SER A 168 -13.78 -21.35 -9.66
C SER A 168 -15.08 -21.72 -10.39
N LYS A 169 -16.24 -21.58 -9.73
CA LYS A 169 -17.55 -21.93 -10.30
C LYS A 169 -17.88 -21.13 -11.55
N TYR A 170 -17.53 -19.84 -11.57
CA TYR A 170 -17.83 -18.93 -12.68
C TYR A 170 -16.60 -18.62 -13.57
N GLN A 171 -15.48 -19.32 -13.36
CA GLN A 171 -14.23 -19.14 -14.12
C GLN A 171 -13.72 -17.69 -14.13
N LEU A 172 -13.84 -16.98 -13.00
CA LEU A 172 -13.59 -15.53 -12.91
C LEU A 172 -12.13 -15.16 -12.74
N LYS A 173 -11.21 -16.14 -12.64
CA LYS A 173 -9.83 -15.89 -12.23
C LYS A 173 -9.13 -14.80 -13.06
N GLN A 174 -9.32 -14.81 -14.39
CA GLN A 174 -8.74 -13.82 -15.33
C GLN A 174 -9.61 -12.57 -15.52
N HIS A 175 -10.88 -12.63 -15.12
CA HIS A 175 -11.81 -11.50 -15.17
C HIS A 175 -11.59 -10.52 -14.02
N ILE A 176 -11.04 -10.99 -12.89
CA ILE A 176 -10.67 -10.12 -11.76
C ILE A 176 -9.42 -9.32 -12.13
N LYS A 177 -9.59 -8.01 -12.29
CA LYS A 177 -8.57 -7.05 -12.69
C LYS A 177 -7.97 -6.29 -11.51
N SER A 178 -8.78 -5.94 -10.52
CA SER A 178 -8.34 -5.20 -9.34
C SER A 178 -8.71 -5.93 -8.05
N VAL A 179 -7.75 -6.06 -7.14
CA VAL A 179 -7.96 -6.60 -5.79
C VAL A 179 -7.55 -5.57 -4.75
N VAL A 180 -8.44 -5.28 -3.80
CA VAL A 180 -8.14 -4.42 -2.65
C VAL A 180 -8.10 -5.28 -1.40
N VAL A 181 -6.94 -5.44 -0.79
CA VAL A 181 -6.79 -6.06 0.54
C VAL A 181 -6.86 -4.96 1.59
N HIS A 182 -7.74 -5.09 2.59
CA HIS A 182 -7.90 -4.04 3.57
C HIS A 182 -8.14 -4.53 5.00
N THR A 183 -7.75 -3.69 5.96
CA THR A 183 -7.99 -3.84 7.40
C THR A 183 -7.86 -2.48 8.07
N ASP A 184 -8.57 -2.25 9.16
CA ASP A 184 -8.43 -1.10 10.05
C ASP A 184 -7.67 -1.44 11.35
N ILE A 185 -7.24 -2.70 11.50
CA ILE A 185 -6.56 -3.17 12.70
C ILE A 185 -5.06 -2.87 12.62
N GLU A 186 -4.55 -2.26 13.68
CA GLU A 186 -3.13 -2.00 13.86
C GLU A 186 -2.40 -3.20 14.48
N TYR A 187 -1.29 -3.60 13.85
CA TYR A 187 -0.37 -4.60 14.38
C TYR A 187 0.49 -4.01 15.51
N GLY A 188 0.27 -4.50 16.73
CA GLY A 188 0.84 -3.95 17.97
C GLY A 188 2.16 -4.56 18.47
N LEU A 189 2.77 -5.53 17.79
CA LEU A 189 3.95 -6.26 18.31
C LEU A 189 5.29 -5.78 17.72
N ARG A 190 5.47 -4.46 17.59
CA ARG A 190 6.61 -3.86 16.89
C ARG A 190 7.98 -4.03 17.57
N HIS A 191 8.02 -4.51 18.82
CA HIS A 191 9.25 -4.65 19.61
C HIS A 191 9.56 -6.08 20.04
N VAL A 192 8.76 -7.05 19.58
CA VAL A 192 8.91 -8.46 19.95
C VAL A 192 9.59 -9.19 18.80
N SER A 193 10.91 -9.37 18.88
CA SER A 193 11.71 -10.01 17.80
C SER A 193 11.23 -11.42 17.44
N THR A 194 10.59 -12.13 18.37
CA THR A 194 10.01 -13.44 18.14
C THR A 194 8.70 -13.41 17.34
N ALA A 195 8.10 -12.24 17.12
CA ALA A 195 6.86 -12.06 16.36
C ALA A 195 7.11 -11.96 14.83
N ASP A 196 8.33 -11.65 14.41
CA ASP A 196 8.67 -11.43 12.99
C ASP A 196 8.47 -12.69 12.14
N ALA A 197 8.93 -13.86 12.61
CA ALA A 197 8.78 -15.10 11.87
C ALA A 197 7.32 -15.57 11.74
N PRO A 198 6.49 -15.58 12.81
CA PRO A 198 5.05 -15.79 12.70
C PRO A 198 4.35 -14.80 11.76
N LEU A 199 4.68 -13.52 11.84
CA LEU A 199 4.12 -12.48 10.97
C LEU A 199 4.46 -12.75 9.51
N SER A 200 5.74 -12.96 9.18
CA SER A 200 6.20 -13.24 7.83
C SER A 200 5.52 -14.48 7.25
N LYS A 201 5.33 -15.53 8.05
CA LYS A 201 4.57 -16.74 7.64
C LYS A 201 3.10 -16.44 7.37
N ALA A 202 2.43 -15.66 8.23
CA ALA A 202 1.02 -15.31 8.06
C ALA A 202 0.81 -14.45 6.80
N VAL A 203 1.68 -13.47 6.56
CA VAL A 203 1.67 -12.61 5.37
C VAL A 203 1.94 -13.43 4.10
N ALA A 204 2.91 -14.36 4.14
CA ALA A 204 3.17 -15.26 3.04
C ALA A 204 1.98 -16.15 2.69
N GLU A 205 1.23 -16.61 3.69
CA GLU A 205 0.01 -17.39 3.50
C GLU A 205 -1.10 -16.57 2.82
N ILE A 206 -1.31 -15.32 3.25
CA ILE A 206 -2.27 -14.39 2.62
C ILE A 206 -1.99 -14.25 1.12
N TRP A 207 -0.76 -13.86 0.75
CA TRP A 207 -0.43 -13.62 -0.65
C TRP A 207 -0.43 -14.90 -1.49
N SER A 208 -0.01 -16.03 -0.91
CA SER A 208 -0.09 -17.34 -1.55
C SER A 208 -1.54 -17.70 -1.90
N GLN A 209 -2.47 -17.56 -0.95
CA GLN A 209 -3.89 -17.89 -1.19
C GLN A 209 -4.57 -16.92 -2.18
N ILE A 210 -4.27 -15.62 -2.09
CA ILE A 210 -4.76 -14.60 -3.02
C ILE A 210 -4.34 -14.93 -4.46
N PHE A 211 -3.04 -15.10 -4.72
CA PHE A 211 -2.54 -15.35 -6.07
C PHE A 211 -2.77 -16.78 -6.57
N ALA A 212 -3.12 -17.73 -5.68
CA ALA A 212 -3.60 -19.05 -6.12
C ALA A 212 -5.01 -18.93 -6.74
N SER A 213 -5.87 -18.12 -6.12
CA SER A 213 -7.30 -18.02 -6.48
C SER A 213 -7.59 -16.95 -7.53
N LEU A 214 -6.79 -15.88 -7.57
CA LEU A 214 -7.05 -14.66 -8.35
C LEU A 214 -5.84 -14.31 -9.23
N GLU A 215 -6.07 -13.63 -10.36
CA GLU A 215 -5.01 -13.16 -11.27
C GLU A 215 -5.17 -11.65 -11.59
N PRO A 216 -5.01 -10.75 -10.60
CA PRO A 216 -5.25 -9.33 -10.78
C PRO A 216 -4.13 -8.62 -11.53
N ASP A 217 -4.50 -7.63 -12.35
CA ASP A 217 -3.57 -6.68 -12.97
C ASP A 217 -3.17 -5.56 -11.98
N ARG A 218 -4.03 -5.27 -10.99
CA ARG A 218 -3.86 -4.24 -9.96
C ARG A 218 -4.13 -4.80 -8.56
N VAL A 219 -3.22 -4.54 -7.63
CA VAL A 219 -3.39 -4.84 -6.20
C VAL A 219 -3.25 -3.56 -5.40
N VAL A 220 -4.20 -3.30 -4.52
CA VAL A 220 -4.13 -2.22 -3.52
C VAL A 220 -4.13 -2.84 -2.13
N VAL A 221 -3.27 -2.33 -1.25
CA VAL A 221 -3.31 -2.65 0.18
C VAL A 221 -3.64 -1.39 0.95
N ALA A 222 -4.71 -1.46 1.73
CA ALA A 222 -5.19 -0.36 2.56
C ALA A 222 -5.18 -0.78 4.03
N ALA A 223 -4.27 -0.24 4.83
CA ALA A 223 -4.11 -0.62 6.22
C ALA A 223 -3.46 0.48 7.06
N PRO A 224 -3.54 0.42 8.40
CA PRO A 224 -2.73 1.27 9.26
C PRO A 224 -1.24 1.11 8.97
N PRO A 225 -0.41 2.15 9.16
CA PRO A 225 1.01 2.12 8.77
C PRO A 225 1.79 0.90 9.30
N ALA A 226 1.56 0.50 10.55
CA ALA A 226 2.15 -0.71 11.15
C ALA A 226 1.85 -1.97 10.34
N THR A 227 0.57 -2.15 10.06
CA THR A 227 0.01 -3.35 9.46
C THR A 227 0.37 -3.40 7.99
N LEU A 228 0.36 -2.25 7.32
CA LEU A 228 0.81 -2.11 5.95
C LEU A 228 2.28 -2.52 5.79
N ALA A 229 3.15 -2.09 6.72
CA ALA A 229 4.56 -2.50 6.71
C ALA A 229 4.70 -4.02 6.84
N GLY A 230 3.97 -4.64 7.78
CA GLY A 230 3.93 -6.10 7.91
C GLY A 230 3.45 -6.81 6.65
N LEU A 231 2.34 -6.36 6.05
CA LEU A 231 1.78 -6.93 4.81
C LEU A 231 2.71 -6.83 3.60
N LEU A 232 3.61 -5.84 3.61
CA LEU A 232 4.60 -5.61 2.57
C LEU A 232 5.96 -6.23 2.88
N ASP A 233 6.09 -6.96 4.00
CA ASP A 233 7.35 -7.56 4.45
C ASP A 233 8.46 -6.50 4.55
N THR A 234 8.15 -5.37 5.19
CA THR A 234 9.05 -4.23 5.40
C THR A 234 8.90 -3.68 6.82
N GLN A 235 9.83 -2.82 7.24
CA GLN A 235 9.83 -2.20 8.57
C GLN A 235 9.15 -0.83 8.53
N LEU A 236 8.51 -0.44 9.64
CA LEU A 236 8.06 0.94 9.83
C LEU A 236 9.13 1.73 10.57
N LEU A 237 9.99 2.42 9.81
CA LEU A 237 11.01 3.30 10.39
C LEU A 237 10.42 4.68 10.70
N SER A 238 9.89 4.86 11.91
CA SER A 238 9.60 6.18 12.50
C SER A 238 9.29 6.06 13.99
N ALA A 239 9.88 6.94 14.81
CA ALA A 239 9.55 7.11 16.23
C ALA A 239 8.41 8.13 16.45
N ASP A 240 8.06 8.91 15.42
CA ASP A 240 7.15 10.06 15.52
C ASP A 240 5.80 9.82 14.83
N THR A 241 5.46 8.56 14.53
CA THR A 241 4.18 8.22 13.86
C THR A 241 2.95 8.82 14.54
N TRP A 242 3.00 8.97 15.86
CA TRP A 242 1.95 9.60 16.68
C TRP A 242 1.69 11.07 16.28
N ALA A 243 2.68 11.80 15.77
CA ALA A 243 2.56 13.22 15.43
C ALA A 243 1.75 13.45 14.15
N PHE A 244 1.71 12.46 13.27
CA PHE A 244 1.03 12.57 11.97
C PHE A 244 -0.45 12.17 12.05
N ASP A 245 -0.85 11.35 13.03
CA ASP A 245 -2.24 10.83 13.17
C ASP A 245 -2.79 10.21 11.87
N MET A 246 -1.91 9.56 11.10
CA MET A 246 -2.27 8.86 9.86
C MET A 246 -2.82 7.47 10.20
N LYS A 247 -4.15 7.33 10.14
CA LYS A 247 -4.85 6.08 10.49
C LYS A 247 -4.70 4.98 9.46
N MET A 248 -4.49 5.35 8.20
CA MET A 248 -4.45 4.44 7.06
C MET A 248 -3.46 4.98 6.04
N HIS A 249 -2.75 4.09 5.36
CA HIS A 249 -2.02 4.40 4.13
C HIS A 249 -2.49 3.45 3.03
N TYR A 250 -2.30 3.83 1.77
CA TYR A 250 -2.52 2.96 0.62
C TYR A 250 -1.23 2.74 -0.16
N ILE A 251 -1.04 1.51 -0.63
CA ILE A 251 -0.08 1.20 -1.70
C ILE A 251 -0.82 0.52 -2.84
N GLU A 252 -0.48 0.90 -4.05
CA GLU A 252 -0.99 0.36 -5.30
C GLU A 252 0.16 -0.25 -6.08
N LEU A 253 -0.06 -1.44 -6.61
CA LEU A 253 0.87 -2.14 -7.48
C LEU A 253 0.11 -2.56 -8.74
N ILE A 254 0.62 -2.15 -9.90
CA ILE A 254 0.02 -2.48 -11.20
C ILE A 254 1.07 -3.20 -12.03
N GLN A 255 0.67 -4.29 -12.69
CA GLN A 255 1.49 -4.98 -13.69
C GLN A 255 0.99 -4.65 -15.09
N GLN A 256 1.85 -4.86 -16.08
CA GLN A 256 1.45 -4.69 -17.48
C GLN A 256 0.46 -5.78 -17.90
N THR A 257 -0.47 -5.41 -18.78
CA THR A 257 -1.40 -6.33 -19.43
C THR A 257 -1.09 -6.35 -20.93
N PRO A 258 -0.75 -7.51 -21.54
CA PRO A 258 -0.69 -8.85 -20.94
C PRO A 258 0.51 -9.03 -19.98
N SER A 259 0.37 -9.95 -19.03
CA SER A 259 1.41 -10.22 -18.04
C SER A 259 2.66 -10.84 -18.66
N ARG A 260 3.84 -10.45 -18.16
CA ARG A 260 5.15 -10.97 -18.60
C ARG A 260 5.43 -12.34 -17.99
N LEU A 261 4.67 -13.36 -18.38
CA LEU A 261 4.74 -14.71 -17.83
C LEU A 261 6.16 -15.31 -17.91
N ASP A 262 6.88 -15.05 -19.01
CA ASP A 262 8.24 -15.57 -19.22
C ASP A 262 9.24 -15.10 -18.14
N HIS A 263 8.99 -13.92 -17.57
CA HIS A 263 9.84 -13.36 -16.53
C HIS A 263 9.56 -13.97 -15.16
N MET A 264 8.37 -14.54 -14.92
CA MET A 264 7.97 -15.10 -13.62
C MET A 264 8.74 -16.37 -13.23
N SER A 265 9.49 -16.97 -14.17
CA SER A 265 10.41 -18.08 -13.93
C SER A 265 11.89 -17.69 -14.01
N SER A 266 12.20 -16.42 -14.28
CA SER A 266 13.57 -15.92 -14.45
C SER A 266 14.20 -15.53 -13.11
N SER A 267 15.52 -15.32 -13.07
CA SER A 267 16.22 -14.78 -11.90
C SER A 267 16.15 -13.25 -11.81
N CYS A 268 15.36 -12.57 -12.65
CA CYS A 268 15.30 -11.09 -12.67
C CYS A 268 14.81 -10.46 -11.36
N ARG A 269 14.31 -11.28 -10.45
CA ARG A 269 13.69 -10.93 -9.18
C ARG A 269 13.75 -12.14 -8.24
N PRO A 270 13.70 -11.96 -6.91
CA PRO A 270 13.74 -13.09 -5.97
C PRO A 270 12.53 -14.02 -6.01
N TRP A 271 11.40 -13.59 -6.60
CA TRP A 271 10.12 -14.32 -6.66
C TRP A 271 9.67 -14.95 -5.33
N ASN A 272 9.89 -14.23 -4.23
CA ASN A 272 9.55 -14.69 -2.89
C ASN A 272 8.05 -14.44 -2.55
N THR A 273 7.70 -14.61 -1.29
CA THR A 273 6.32 -14.45 -0.80
C THR A 273 5.92 -13.00 -0.53
N ALA A 274 6.86 -12.05 -0.52
CA ALA A 274 6.57 -10.64 -0.30
C ALA A 274 5.82 -10.07 -1.51
N LEU A 275 4.74 -9.30 -1.25
CA LEU A 275 3.84 -8.78 -2.28
C LEU A 275 4.59 -8.10 -3.42
N ILE A 276 5.57 -7.27 -3.08
CA ILE A 276 6.36 -6.50 -4.04
C ILE A 276 7.10 -7.39 -5.05
N HIS A 277 7.36 -8.67 -4.75
CA HIS A 277 7.99 -9.62 -5.67
C HIS A 277 7.06 -10.70 -6.23
N ARG A 278 5.76 -10.67 -5.91
CA ARG A 278 4.80 -11.67 -6.40
C ARG A 278 4.47 -11.56 -7.88
N ARG A 279 4.63 -10.37 -8.47
CA ARG A 279 4.40 -10.09 -9.89
C ARG A 279 5.43 -9.08 -10.40
N PRO A 280 5.67 -9.02 -11.72
CA PRO A 280 6.51 -7.99 -12.32
C PRO A 280 5.74 -6.66 -12.37
N TRP A 281 5.61 -6.01 -11.21
CA TRP A 281 4.93 -4.72 -11.09
C TRP A 281 5.65 -3.66 -11.93
N SER A 282 4.90 -2.95 -12.77
CA SER A 282 5.37 -1.82 -13.58
C SER A 282 5.05 -0.47 -12.95
N HIS A 283 4.05 -0.41 -12.06
CA HIS A 283 3.69 0.79 -11.32
C HIS A 283 3.71 0.56 -9.81
N VAL A 284 4.21 1.56 -9.08
CA VAL A 284 4.01 1.70 -7.63
C VAL A 284 3.32 3.04 -7.37
N GLY A 285 2.11 3.00 -6.82
CA GLY A 285 1.40 4.15 -6.31
C GLY A 285 1.40 4.13 -4.78
N TYR A 286 1.52 5.28 -4.14
CA TYR A 286 1.49 5.38 -2.68
C TYR A 286 0.70 6.59 -2.22
N ASN A 287 -0.28 6.37 -1.33
CA ASN A 287 -1.00 7.43 -0.65
C ASN A 287 -0.68 7.40 0.85
N GLU A 288 0.11 8.38 1.30
CA GLU A 288 0.52 8.55 2.70
C GLU A 288 -0.57 9.25 3.54
N GLY A 289 -1.50 9.95 2.91
CA GLY A 289 -2.48 10.79 3.59
C GLY A 289 -1.91 12.16 3.95
N SER A 290 -2.41 12.75 5.04
CA SER A 290 -2.12 14.14 5.40
C SER A 290 -1.13 14.27 6.55
N SER A 291 -0.12 15.12 6.39
CA SER A 291 0.83 15.47 7.45
C SER A 291 0.47 16.74 8.21
N ILE A 292 -0.68 17.37 7.90
CA ILE A 292 -1.09 18.67 8.46
C ILE A 292 -1.04 18.69 10.00
N THR A 293 -1.47 17.60 10.63
CA THR A 293 -1.46 17.44 12.10
C THR A 293 -0.06 17.57 12.71
N ALA A 294 0.98 17.11 12.02
CA ALA A 294 2.35 17.13 12.54
C ALA A 294 2.86 18.56 12.74
N TYR A 295 2.44 19.51 11.92
CA TYR A 295 2.83 20.93 12.04
C TYR A 295 2.26 21.63 13.27
N SER A 296 1.23 21.05 13.90
CA SER A 296 0.69 21.55 15.16
C SER A 296 1.52 21.12 16.38
N THR A 297 2.50 20.23 16.17
CA THR A 297 3.36 19.70 17.23
C THR A 297 4.59 20.57 17.45
N TYR A 298 5.10 20.58 18.69
CA TYR A 298 6.33 21.28 19.03
C TYR A 298 7.52 20.65 18.29
N GLU A 299 8.42 21.50 17.77
CA GLU A 299 9.58 21.08 16.97
C GLU A 299 9.20 20.13 15.82
N TYR A 300 8.12 20.45 15.10
CA TYR A 300 7.63 19.62 13.98
C TYR A 300 8.73 19.28 12.97
N HIS A 301 9.67 20.20 12.74
CA HIS A 301 10.80 20.04 11.81
C HIS A 301 11.76 18.91 12.20
N LEU A 302 11.72 18.41 13.44
CA LEU A 302 12.49 17.24 13.88
C LEU A 302 11.71 15.92 13.71
N LYS A 303 10.42 15.97 13.39
CA LYS A 303 9.55 14.80 13.28
C LYS A 303 9.77 14.08 11.95
N GLN A 304 9.63 12.76 11.97
CA GLN A 304 9.78 11.93 10.77
C GLN A 304 8.51 11.15 10.47
N SER A 305 8.00 11.29 9.24
CA SER A 305 6.89 10.47 8.76
C SER A 305 7.34 9.00 8.60
N PRO A 306 6.40 8.04 8.50
CA PRO A 306 6.76 6.64 8.36
C PRO A 306 7.51 6.34 7.04
N LYS A 307 8.80 6.02 7.12
CA LYS A 307 9.68 5.81 5.94
C LYS A 307 9.52 4.46 5.22
N MET A 308 8.32 3.92 5.19
CA MET A 308 8.04 2.61 4.59
C MET A 308 8.25 2.61 3.07
N LEU A 309 7.77 3.65 2.38
CA LEU A 309 7.91 3.76 0.93
C LEU A 309 9.38 3.80 0.49
N TYR A 310 10.22 4.55 1.22
CA TYR A 310 11.66 4.59 0.99
C TYR A 310 12.29 3.18 1.00
N LEU A 311 11.97 2.38 2.02
CA LEU A 311 12.50 1.02 2.13
C LEU A 311 12.05 0.11 0.98
N ILE A 312 10.78 0.23 0.57
CA ILE A 312 10.24 -0.55 -0.55
C ILE A 312 10.96 -0.20 -1.85
N LEU A 313 11.14 1.10 -2.13
CA LEU A 313 11.83 1.56 -3.33
C LEU A 313 13.30 1.13 -3.34
N MET A 314 14.00 1.24 -2.20
CA MET A 314 15.37 0.76 -2.06
C MET A 314 15.49 -0.75 -2.25
N ARG A 315 14.53 -1.53 -1.75
CA ARG A 315 14.47 -2.98 -1.95
C ARG A 315 14.26 -3.33 -3.42
N LEU A 316 13.33 -2.65 -4.11
CA LEU A 316 13.12 -2.82 -5.55
C LEU A 316 14.37 -2.45 -6.36
N ALA A 317 15.03 -1.34 -6.04
CA ALA A 317 16.26 -0.91 -6.69
C ALA A 317 17.40 -1.93 -6.55
N LYS A 318 17.51 -2.58 -5.39
CA LYS A 318 18.59 -3.53 -5.08
C LYS A 318 18.32 -4.93 -5.61
N GLU A 319 17.08 -5.40 -5.50
CA GLU A 319 16.74 -6.82 -5.69
C GLU A 319 16.14 -7.13 -7.07
N VAL A 320 15.81 -6.12 -7.88
CA VAL A 320 15.10 -6.30 -9.15
C VAL A 320 15.92 -5.80 -10.33
N GLU A 321 16.11 -6.65 -11.33
CA GLU A 321 16.76 -6.30 -12.58
C GLU A 321 15.89 -5.38 -13.44
N SER A 322 16.52 -4.59 -14.32
CA SER A 322 15.84 -3.57 -15.15
C SER A 322 14.67 -4.11 -15.99
N CYS A 323 14.71 -5.36 -16.45
CA CYS A 323 13.61 -5.93 -17.25
C CYS A 323 12.31 -6.17 -16.46
N CYS A 324 12.38 -6.17 -15.12
CA CYS A 324 11.28 -6.51 -14.22
C CYS A 324 10.99 -5.43 -13.16
N ASN A 325 11.66 -4.28 -13.27
CA ASN A 325 11.55 -3.18 -12.33
C ASN A 325 10.45 -2.18 -12.76
N ILE A 326 10.09 -1.28 -11.85
CA ILE A 326 8.99 -0.34 -12.06
C ILE A 326 9.38 0.72 -13.08
N THR A 327 8.45 1.02 -13.99
CA THR A 327 8.61 2.08 -15.00
C THR A 327 7.77 3.30 -14.70
N SER A 328 6.88 3.19 -13.71
CA SER A 328 6.02 4.27 -13.30
C SER A 328 5.87 4.33 -11.78
N PHE A 329 5.78 5.56 -11.27
CA PHE A 329 5.65 5.85 -9.86
C PHE A 329 4.64 6.98 -9.63
N SER A 330 3.79 6.84 -8.62
CA SER A 330 2.92 7.92 -8.16
C SER A 330 2.95 8.08 -6.64
N PHE A 331 3.00 9.32 -6.18
CA PHE A 331 2.97 9.65 -4.76
C PHE A 331 1.89 10.69 -4.47
N ASN A 332 1.07 10.39 -3.47
CA ASN A 332 0.01 11.22 -2.95
C ASN A 332 0.26 11.43 -1.45
N GLY A 333 0.57 12.66 -1.06
CA GLY A 333 0.71 13.05 0.34
C GLY A 333 0.34 14.51 0.50
N ILE A 334 -0.46 14.86 1.49
CA ILE A 334 -0.91 16.24 1.68
C ILE A 334 0.03 16.95 2.63
N PHE A 335 0.77 17.93 2.10
CA PHE A 335 1.85 18.66 2.75
C PHE A 335 2.86 17.76 3.47
N PRO A 336 3.47 16.77 2.79
CA PRO A 336 4.52 15.98 3.39
C PRO A 336 5.73 16.87 3.68
N PHE A 337 6.54 16.48 4.65
CA PHE A 337 7.80 17.17 4.90
C PHE A 337 8.75 16.96 3.71
N ALA A 338 9.49 18.01 3.34
CA ALA A 338 10.49 17.98 2.28
C ALA A 338 11.57 16.94 2.55
N THR A 339 11.87 16.63 3.81
CA THR A 339 12.79 15.55 4.21
C THR A 339 12.26 14.15 3.81
N ASN A 340 10.94 13.94 3.86
CA ASN A 340 10.31 12.70 3.39
C ASN A 340 10.40 12.61 1.86
N VAL A 341 10.02 13.68 1.15
CA VAL A 341 10.11 13.76 -0.32
C VAL A 341 11.56 13.55 -0.79
N THR A 342 12.54 14.14 -0.11
CA THR A 342 13.97 13.93 -0.36
C THR A 342 14.37 12.46 -0.21
N SER A 343 13.87 11.77 0.82
CA SER A 343 14.14 10.35 1.01
C SER A 343 13.55 9.52 -0.14
N ILE A 344 12.31 9.80 -0.55
CA ILE A 344 11.65 9.14 -1.69
C ILE A 344 12.46 9.35 -2.97
N ILE A 345 12.81 10.60 -3.30
CA ILE A 345 13.60 10.96 -4.48
C ILE A 345 14.97 10.28 -4.48
N ARG A 346 15.64 10.21 -3.33
CA ARG A 346 16.91 9.48 -3.18
C ARG A 346 16.78 8.00 -3.51
N ALA A 347 15.65 7.37 -3.18
CA ALA A 347 15.37 5.99 -3.57
C ALA A 347 15.02 5.85 -5.05
N LEU A 348 14.23 6.78 -5.62
CA LEU A 348 13.88 6.78 -7.05
C LEU A 348 15.11 6.93 -7.95
N HIS A 349 16.11 7.72 -7.55
CA HIS A 349 17.41 7.80 -8.23
C HIS A 349 18.11 6.44 -8.40
N ARG A 350 17.80 5.43 -7.57
CA ARG A 350 18.37 4.09 -7.65
C ARG A 350 17.61 3.16 -8.60
N ILE A 351 16.51 3.60 -9.19
CA ILE A 351 15.68 2.82 -10.11
C ILE A 351 15.86 3.41 -11.52
N PRO A 352 16.76 2.86 -12.36
CA PRO A 352 17.12 3.43 -13.66
C PRO A 352 16.06 3.22 -14.76
N THR A 353 14.91 2.65 -14.42
CA THR A 353 13.87 2.23 -15.37
C THR A 353 12.64 3.11 -15.34
N LEU A 354 12.67 4.20 -14.56
CA LEU A 354 11.51 5.08 -14.37
C LEU A 354 11.33 6.00 -15.58
N HIS A 355 10.12 6.02 -16.11
CA HIS A 355 9.70 6.88 -17.23
C HIS A 355 8.59 7.84 -16.84
N ASN A 356 7.67 7.40 -15.97
CA ASN A 356 6.44 8.14 -15.66
C ASN A 356 6.32 8.39 -14.18
N ILE A 357 6.43 9.65 -13.76
CA ILE A 357 6.47 10.02 -12.35
C ILE A 357 5.38 11.05 -12.08
N SER A 358 4.59 10.81 -11.02
CA SER A 358 3.54 11.73 -10.61
C SER A 358 3.58 12.03 -9.12
N PHE A 359 3.36 13.30 -8.78
CA PHE A 359 3.28 13.77 -7.39
C PHE A 359 2.02 14.61 -7.17
N GLN A 360 1.42 14.43 -5.99
CA GLN A 360 0.42 15.31 -5.41
C GLN A 360 0.86 15.63 -3.99
N LEU A 361 1.23 16.88 -3.74
CA LEU A 361 1.76 17.37 -2.48
C LEU A 361 0.81 18.33 -1.75
N ALA A 362 -0.26 18.76 -2.42
CA ALA A 362 -1.28 19.64 -1.87
C ALA A 362 -2.68 18.99 -1.95
N PRO A 363 -3.66 19.49 -1.17
CA PRO A 363 -5.04 19.01 -1.27
C PRO A 363 -5.57 19.20 -2.69
N GLY A 364 -6.03 18.12 -3.31
CA GLY A 364 -6.76 18.20 -4.56
C GLY A 364 -8.25 18.54 -4.32
N THR A 365 -9.03 18.57 -5.39
CA THR A 365 -10.47 18.85 -5.33
C THR A 365 -11.27 17.82 -4.53
N GLU A 366 -10.68 16.65 -4.31
CA GLU A 366 -11.25 15.53 -3.57
C GLU A 366 -11.15 15.68 -2.04
N ASN A 367 -10.36 16.63 -1.54
CA ASN A 367 -10.11 16.82 -0.12
C ASN A 367 -10.29 18.29 0.29
N ASP A 368 -11.11 18.56 1.31
CA ASP A 368 -11.32 19.91 1.84
C ASP A 368 -10.55 20.13 3.16
N LEU A 369 -9.33 19.59 3.24
CA LEU A 369 -8.55 19.54 4.49
C LEU A 369 -8.18 20.90 5.05
N LEU A 370 -7.98 21.90 4.17
CA LEU A 370 -7.63 23.26 4.58
C LEU A 370 -8.81 24.05 5.13
N SER A 371 -10.05 23.61 4.92
CA SER A 371 -11.23 24.27 5.49
C SER A 371 -11.57 23.76 6.90
N GLN A 372 -10.91 22.69 7.37
CA GLN A 372 -11.21 22.01 8.63
C GLN A 372 -10.36 22.56 9.79
N PRO A 373 -10.89 23.42 10.68
CA PRO A 373 -10.11 24.08 11.72
C PRO A 373 -9.53 23.09 12.74
N ASP A 374 -10.28 22.01 13.03
CA ASP A 374 -9.88 20.97 13.97
C ASP A 374 -8.63 20.21 13.50
N ARG A 375 -8.44 20.07 12.18
CA ARG A 375 -7.25 19.41 11.60
C ARG A 375 -6.03 20.30 11.63
N LEU A 376 -6.21 21.60 11.41
CA LEU A 376 -5.13 22.60 11.40
C LEU A 376 -4.57 22.82 12.81
N GLY A 377 -5.44 22.84 13.83
CA GLY A 377 -5.04 23.07 15.21
C GLY A 377 -4.26 24.37 15.38
N ARG A 378 -2.98 24.27 15.77
CA ARG A 378 -2.06 25.41 15.94
C ARG A 378 -1.07 25.61 14.79
N ALA A 379 -1.17 24.79 13.74
CA ALA A 379 -0.26 24.85 12.61
C ALA A 379 -0.39 26.19 11.86
N GLN A 380 0.73 26.71 11.36
CA GLN A 380 0.75 27.91 10.55
C GLN A 380 0.68 27.53 9.08
N SER A 381 -0.23 28.15 8.32
CA SER A 381 -0.39 27.82 6.90
C SER A 381 0.87 28.07 6.07
N GLY A 382 1.69 29.06 6.46
CA GLY A 382 2.96 29.35 5.82
C GLY A 382 3.95 28.19 5.85
N ASP A 383 3.96 27.40 6.93
CA ASP A 383 4.86 26.25 7.07
C ASP A 383 4.53 25.16 6.04
N PHE A 384 3.24 24.92 5.76
CA PHE A 384 2.80 23.94 4.77
C PHE A 384 3.32 24.28 3.36
N TRP A 385 3.14 25.54 2.96
CA TRP A 385 3.51 26.02 1.64
C TRP A 385 5.02 26.16 1.48
N LEU A 386 5.74 26.41 2.57
CA LEU A 386 7.20 26.35 2.60
C LEU A 386 7.69 24.92 2.32
N GLU A 387 7.20 23.93 3.07
CA GLU A 387 7.54 22.51 2.87
C GLU A 387 7.13 22.00 1.47
N TRP A 388 5.99 22.46 0.96
CA TRP A 388 5.54 22.19 -0.41
C TRP A 388 6.53 22.73 -1.44
N THR A 389 6.95 24.00 -1.29
CA THR A 389 7.92 24.64 -2.21
C THR A 389 9.27 23.93 -2.18
N GLU A 390 9.78 23.61 -0.98
CA GLU A 390 11.02 22.86 -0.84
C GLU A 390 10.93 21.45 -1.44
N SER A 391 9.79 20.78 -1.29
CA SER A 391 9.55 19.48 -1.92
C SER A 391 9.59 19.56 -3.46
N TYR A 392 8.98 20.58 -4.07
CA TYR A 392 9.06 20.77 -5.52
C TYR A 392 10.47 21.12 -6.00
N LYS A 393 11.27 21.86 -5.23
CA LYS A 393 12.68 22.09 -5.56
C LYS A 393 13.47 20.79 -5.59
N VAL A 394 13.22 19.88 -4.65
CA VAL A 394 13.85 18.55 -4.62
C VAL A 394 13.42 17.71 -5.82
N ILE A 395 12.12 17.71 -6.18
CA ILE A 395 11.62 17.03 -7.37
C ILE A 395 12.24 17.60 -8.64
N ALA A 396 12.27 18.92 -8.80
CA ALA A 396 12.89 19.57 -9.95
C ALA A 396 14.38 19.19 -10.06
N SER A 397 15.12 19.23 -8.94
CA SER A 397 16.51 18.79 -8.92
C SER A 397 16.68 17.35 -9.41
N TYR A 398 15.77 16.45 -9.08
CA TYR A 398 15.78 15.08 -9.59
C TYR A 398 15.55 15.02 -11.10
N LEU A 399 14.54 15.72 -11.60
CA LEU A 399 14.23 15.81 -13.04
C LEU A 399 15.39 16.40 -13.87
N GLY A 400 16.22 17.28 -13.27
CA GLY A 400 17.39 17.85 -13.94
C GLY A 400 18.67 17.03 -13.86
N VAL A 401 18.78 16.08 -12.91
CA VAL A 401 20.00 15.30 -12.68
C VAL A 401 19.86 13.87 -13.19
N TYR A 402 18.67 13.29 -13.10
CA TYR A 402 18.42 11.95 -13.59
C TYR A 402 18.20 11.97 -15.10
N ASP A 403 18.90 11.09 -15.82
CA ASP A 403 18.80 10.98 -17.28
C ASP A 403 17.57 10.15 -17.67
N PHE A 404 16.43 10.83 -17.73
CA PHE A 404 15.18 10.27 -18.23
C PHE A 404 15.25 10.07 -19.75
N GLU A 405 14.71 8.96 -20.25
CA GLU A 405 14.57 8.73 -21.69
C GLU A 405 13.62 9.77 -22.33
N ASP A 406 13.84 10.07 -23.61
CA ASP A 406 12.94 10.89 -24.40
C ASP A 406 11.49 10.39 -24.33
N GLY A 407 10.56 11.33 -24.14
CA GLY A 407 9.14 11.02 -23.97
C GLY A 407 8.74 10.61 -22.55
N SER A 408 9.68 10.52 -21.60
CA SER A 408 9.37 10.37 -20.18
C SER A 408 8.48 11.51 -19.67
N THR A 409 7.59 11.22 -18.72
CA THR A 409 6.60 12.18 -18.24
C THR A 409 6.73 12.46 -16.75
N PHE A 410 6.65 13.75 -16.41
CA PHE A 410 6.44 14.22 -15.04
C PHE A 410 5.06 14.86 -14.94
N ARG A 411 4.28 14.45 -13.93
CA ARG A 411 2.93 14.98 -13.67
C ARG A 411 2.80 15.52 -12.25
N SER A 412 2.61 16.83 -12.13
CA SER A 412 2.11 17.46 -10.91
C SER A 412 0.58 17.45 -10.90
N LYS A 413 -0.01 16.80 -9.90
CA LYS A 413 -1.47 16.85 -9.65
C LYS A 413 -1.89 18.08 -8.85
N ASP A 414 -0.94 18.90 -8.41
CA ASP A 414 -1.19 20.11 -7.62
C ASP A 414 -1.58 21.31 -8.50
N CYS A 415 -1.45 21.19 -9.83
CA CYS A 415 -1.77 22.24 -10.81
C CYS A 415 -3.29 22.42 -11.01
N THR A 416 -4.05 22.47 -9.91
CA THR A 416 -5.52 22.61 -9.87
C THR A 416 -5.99 24.07 -9.92
N SER A 417 -5.14 25.00 -9.50
CA SER A 417 -5.38 26.45 -9.51
C SER A 417 -4.35 27.17 -10.37
N GLU A 418 -4.70 28.35 -10.89
CA GLU A 418 -3.80 29.15 -11.72
C GLU A 418 -2.52 29.55 -10.98
N THR A 419 -2.62 29.86 -9.68
CA THR A 419 -1.47 30.21 -8.85
C THR A 419 -0.53 29.03 -8.66
N MET A 420 -1.04 27.87 -8.26
CA MET A 420 -0.21 26.68 -8.06
C MET A 420 0.40 26.18 -9.36
N ASN A 421 -0.35 26.27 -10.47
CA ASN A 421 0.16 25.93 -11.79
C ASN A 421 1.38 26.79 -12.15
N ARG A 422 1.26 28.11 -11.98
CA ARG A 422 2.37 29.05 -12.23
C ARG A 422 3.57 28.78 -11.32
N ASP A 423 3.33 28.52 -10.03
CA ASP A 423 4.42 28.30 -9.07
C ASP A 423 5.18 27.00 -9.38
N VAL A 424 4.49 25.91 -9.76
CA VAL A 424 5.14 24.68 -10.23
C VAL A 424 5.86 24.92 -11.56
N GLU A 425 5.24 25.64 -12.49
CA GLU A 425 5.83 25.98 -13.79
C GLU A 425 7.14 26.75 -13.63
N GLU A 426 7.18 27.77 -12.76
CA GLU A 426 8.40 28.53 -12.45
C GLU A 426 9.52 27.62 -11.91
N ILE A 427 9.18 26.69 -11.01
CA ILE A 427 10.15 25.75 -10.44
C ILE A 427 10.71 24.79 -11.50
N VAL A 428 9.86 24.28 -12.40
CA VAL A 428 10.29 23.36 -13.47
C VAL A 428 11.05 24.11 -14.57
N GLU A 429 10.71 25.37 -14.86
CA GLU A 429 11.42 26.20 -15.82
C GLU A 429 12.88 26.49 -15.41
N LEU A 430 13.18 26.49 -14.11
CA LEU A 430 14.57 26.54 -13.61
C LEU A 430 15.43 25.40 -14.16
N LEU A 431 14.83 24.28 -14.59
CA LEU A 431 15.56 23.18 -15.23
C LEU A 431 15.98 23.51 -16.65
N ARG A 432 15.18 24.28 -17.39
CA ARG A 432 15.56 24.76 -18.74
C ARG A 432 16.78 25.66 -18.64
N HIS A 433 16.83 26.53 -17.62
CA HIS A 433 18.02 27.34 -17.34
C HIS A 433 19.27 26.54 -16.96
N ARG A 434 19.08 25.28 -16.50
CA ARG A 434 20.16 24.34 -16.19
C ARG A 434 20.49 23.40 -17.35
N GLY A 435 19.87 23.59 -18.52
CA GLY A 435 20.11 22.82 -19.73
C GLY A 435 19.37 21.48 -19.81
N ALA A 436 18.39 21.22 -18.93
CA ALA A 436 17.56 20.02 -19.01
C ALA A 436 16.25 20.31 -19.77
N GLY A 437 16.09 19.64 -20.92
CA GLY A 437 14.96 19.78 -21.82
C GLY A 437 13.69 19.10 -21.30
N TRP A 438 12.95 19.82 -20.46
CA TRP A 438 11.56 19.48 -20.11
C TRP A 438 10.61 20.49 -20.75
N THR A 439 9.57 20.00 -21.40
CA THR A 439 8.54 20.84 -22.05
C THR A 439 7.16 20.52 -21.54
N ARG A 440 6.31 21.54 -21.49
CA ARG A 440 4.91 21.36 -21.11
C ARG A 440 4.17 20.61 -22.21
N SER A 441 3.35 19.63 -21.81
CA SER A 441 2.38 19.02 -22.73
C SER A 441 1.30 20.04 -23.07
N GLY A 442 1.05 20.28 -24.35
CA GLY A 442 0.05 21.26 -24.81
C GLY A 442 -1.39 20.91 -24.42
N ASP A 443 -1.65 19.63 -24.15
CA ASP A 443 -3.01 19.10 -23.99
C ASP A 443 -3.46 19.04 -22.51
N GLU A 444 -2.53 19.07 -21.54
CA GLU A 444 -2.84 18.85 -20.12
C GLU A 444 -2.02 19.77 -19.20
N SER A 445 -2.70 20.42 -18.24
CA SER A 445 -2.06 21.22 -17.19
C SER A 445 -1.27 20.33 -16.22
N GLY A 446 -0.11 20.80 -15.76
CA GLY A 446 0.72 20.07 -14.80
C GLY A 446 1.44 18.84 -15.36
N VAL A 447 1.59 18.75 -16.69
CA VAL A 447 2.31 17.65 -17.34
C VAL A 447 3.49 18.18 -18.13
N TRP A 448 4.67 17.60 -17.87
CA TRP A 448 5.89 17.87 -18.60
C TRP A 448 6.42 16.60 -19.24
N VAL A 449 6.98 16.73 -20.44
CA VAL A 449 7.56 15.66 -21.25
C VAL A 449 9.04 15.96 -21.45
N ARG A 450 9.86 14.95 -21.26
CA ARG A 450 11.31 14.98 -21.50
C ARG A 450 11.59 15.02 -23.00
N ASP A 451 12.44 15.96 -23.41
CA ASP A 451 12.91 16.14 -24.79
C ASP A 451 14.40 16.54 -24.79
N HIS A 452 15.28 15.58 -25.04
CA HIS A 452 16.74 15.72 -25.14
C HIS A 452 17.16 16.68 -26.24
N SER A 453 16.33 16.94 -27.26
CA SER A 453 16.66 17.90 -28.33
C SER A 453 16.74 19.35 -27.85
N LEU A 454 16.18 19.61 -26.66
CA LEU A 454 16.18 20.91 -26.00
C LEU A 454 17.23 21.02 -24.90
N ASP A 455 18.10 20.02 -24.76
CA ASP A 455 19.21 20.10 -23.84
C ASP A 455 20.26 21.08 -24.37
N ASP A 456 20.65 22.03 -23.52
CA ASP A 456 21.85 22.83 -23.79
C ASP A 456 23.09 21.96 -23.50
N HIS A 457 24.21 22.21 -24.20
CA HIS A 457 25.49 21.55 -23.95
C HIS A 457 26.07 21.96 -22.57
N PHE A 458 25.48 21.49 -21.48
CA PHE A 458 25.92 21.74 -20.12
C PHE A 458 26.05 20.42 -19.35
N THR A 459 27.27 20.12 -18.91
CA THR A 459 27.56 19.00 -18.00
C THR A 459 26.96 19.27 -16.62
N ALA A 460 25.99 18.44 -16.22
CA ALA A 460 25.40 18.46 -14.89
C ALA A 460 26.47 18.22 -13.79
N PRO A 461 26.40 18.90 -12.63
CA PRO A 461 27.26 18.61 -11.48
C PRO A 461 26.96 17.22 -10.92
N THR A 462 27.99 16.51 -10.46
CA THR A 462 27.87 15.14 -9.96
C THR A 462 27.12 15.08 -8.61
N VAL A 463 26.55 13.90 -8.28
CA VAL A 463 25.81 13.63 -7.03
C VAL A 463 26.60 14.06 -5.78
N ASP A 464 27.93 13.89 -5.77
CA ASP A 464 28.80 14.29 -4.67
C ASP A 464 28.85 15.81 -4.45
N GLN A 465 28.68 16.61 -5.52
CA GLN A 465 28.66 18.08 -5.45
C GLN A 465 27.33 18.63 -4.91
N LEU A 466 26.23 17.92 -5.12
CA LEU A 466 24.92 18.27 -4.54
C LEU A 466 24.82 17.89 -3.06
N THR A 467 25.48 16.80 -2.65
CA THR A 467 25.52 16.36 -1.24
C THR A 467 26.29 17.35 -0.35
N ALA A 468 27.28 18.05 -0.92
CA ALA A 468 28.05 19.08 -0.22
C ALA A 468 27.26 20.38 0.04
N LEU A 469 26.17 20.64 -0.69
CA LEU A 469 25.32 21.82 -0.50
C LEU A 469 24.25 21.63 0.59
N THR A 470 23.94 20.38 0.97
CA THR A 470 22.90 20.05 1.96
C THR A 470 23.45 19.72 3.35
N GLY A 471 24.76 19.87 3.59
CA GLY A 471 25.32 19.92 4.95
C GLY A 471 25.11 18.70 5.84
N ASP A 472 24.93 17.50 5.29
CA ASP A 472 24.75 16.28 6.10
C ASP A 472 26.02 15.43 6.09
N THR A 473 26.80 15.56 7.17
CA THR A 473 27.98 14.74 7.41
C THR A 473 27.54 13.50 8.17
N THR A 474 27.60 12.34 7.51
CA THR A 474 27.77 11.00 8.10
C THR A 474 26.80 10.55 9.21
N ILE A 475 25.94 9.58 8.89
CA ILE A 475 25.65 8.47 9.82
C ILE A 475 26.07 7.18 9.09
N THR A 476 27.19 6.64 9.52
CA THR A 476 27.67 5.29 9.17
C THR A 476 26.69 4.23 9.69
N LEU A 477 26.54 3.20 8.85
CA LEU A 477 25.74 1.98 9.00
C LEU A 477 25.64 1.40 10.42
#